data_AF-A0A9D9Q4L9-F1
#
_entry.id   AF-A0A9D9Q4L9-F1
#
_cell.length_a   1.000
_cell.length_b   1.000
_cell.length_c   1.000
_cell.angle_alpha   90.00
_cell.angle_beta   90.00
_cell.angle_gamma   90.00
#
_symmetry.space_group_name_H-M   'P 1'
#
loop_
_entity.id
_entity.type
_entity.pdbx_description
1 polymer ?
#
loop_
_entity_poly.entity_id
_entity_poly.type
_entity_poly.pdbx_seq_one_letter_code
_entity_poly.pdbx_strand_id
1 'polypeptide(L)'
;MKHPIFLLFLSLSLFVSCNRQGEEVSLASFLEEGTIEGDATLAFHHALDYCRAHKAKALVIPRGTYNVYPDYAYERYAWVTNNDASLKRILLDLRDMHGFEVRGDSSTIVLHGFMSPMFIDHCSDIKVSGLNIDCERTFHSEGLIKAVGDDYIDVSFSEAYPYRVEGGKIHYYDKQGVEYPSSHMLEFDAVLREPAYRAVDYWTGEEVPVEEPEEGIVRFFVRNIKATVGNIMVMGASNRYCPAFVLAHSEGVTLQDVNIWHAGGMGVVGQFSKDIELQRVHVVPSPGKGRIISITADATHFVHSSGYLRMIDCDFFNQIDDATNIHGIYAIVKRLLPDNRLLVSFGNGAQVGLELLQPDMDVEIVNKDNLIANAEAKVTSVSRFNQEYSEVAVEGDLSAVKEGDLIVPSISPEVLIKGCRLGKNRARGFLLGSRKSTTIEDCFFHTSGASILLEGDGYYWYEQAGPRNVTIRNNTFSDCMYGAWTWGSAVIASGAGPRSDRLESAYNRNLLIENNHFILTDPRLLNIYSTDSCVVRNNSIEFSSTYPKDPVHEGKEMFITKDSRRIHIEQ
;
A
#
# COMPACT_ATOMS: atom_id res chain seq x y z
N MET A 1 -27.45 52.96 -56.01
CA MET A 1 -27.45 53.22 -54.55
C MET A 1 -26.79 52.04 -53.88
N LYS A 2 -25.61 52.27 -53.29
CA LYS A 2 -24.76 51.26 -52.65
C LYS A 2 -25.01 51.31 -51.15
N HIS A 3 -25.36 50.19 -50.53
CA HIS A 3 -25.12 49.95 -49.11
C HIS A 3 -24.75 48.47 -48.92
N PRO A 4 -23.53 48.16 -48.44
CA PRO A 4 -23.24 46.85 -47.89
C PRO A 4 -23.61 46.84 -46.41
N ILE A 5 -24.32 45.80 -45.99
CA ILE A 5 -24.58 45.47 -44.59
C ILE A 5 -23.30 44.84 -44.04
N PHE A 6 -22.68 45.51 -43.07
CA PHE A 6 -21.52 44.97 -42.34
C PHE A 6 -22.04 44.05 -41.23
N LEU A 7 -21.84 42.74 -41.39
CA LEU A 7 -22.00 41.77 -40.30
C LEU A 7 -20.81 41.94 -39.35
N LEU A 8 -21.10 42.39 -38.13
CA LEU A 8 -20.14 42.46 -37.04
C LEU A 8 -20.03 41.06 -36.42
N PHE A 9 -18.98 40.31 -36.73
CA PHE A 9 -18.59 39.13 -35.95
C PHE A 9 -18.04 39.63 -34.61
N LEU A 10 -18.80 39.42 -33.54
CA LEU A 10 -18.31 39.66 -32.17
C LEU A 10 -17.43 38.46 -31.78
N SER A 11 -16.12 38.58 -31.99
CA SER A 11 -15.13 37.63 -31.47
C SER A 11 -15.04 37.79 -29.95
N LEU A 12 -15.70 36.89 -29.21
CA LEU A 12 -15.54 36.80 -27.76
C LEU A 12 -14.09 36.34 -27.48
N SER A 13 -13.24 37.31 -27.17
CA SER A 13 -11.85 37.06 -26.78
C SER A 13 -11.87 36.81 -25.28
N LEU A 14 -11.91 35.54 -24.88
CA LEU A 14 -11.62 35.16 -23.50
C LEU A 14 -10.19 35.61 -23.19
N PHE A 15 -10.06 36.62 -22.34
CA PHE A 15 -8.76 37.05 -21.82
C PHE A 15 -8.24 35.98 -20.86
N VAL A 16 -7.54 34.99 -21.41
CA VAL A 16 -6.60 34.19 -20.64
C VAL A 16 -5.51 35.15 -20.18
N SER A 17 -5.44 35.42 -18.88
CA SER A 17 -4.33 36.15 -18.28
C SER A 17 -3.07 35.28 -18.35
N CYS A 18 -2.44 35.26 -19.52
CA CYS A 18 -1.23 34.51 -19.83
C CYS A 18 -0.02 35.31 -19.35
N ASN A 19 0.64 34.86 -18.29
CA ASN A 19 1.85 35.49 -17.76
C ASN A 19 3.09 34.69 -18.22
N ARG A 20 3.66 35.05 -19.38
CA ARG A 20 4.75 34.30 -20.02
C ARG A 20 6.10 34.41 -19.30
N GLN A 21 6.46 33.38 -18.52
CA GLN A 21 7.72 32.60 -18.58
C GLN A 21 7.75 31.63 -17.38
N GLY A 22 7.81 30.31 -17.60
CA GLY A 22 7.83 29.32 -16.50
C GLY A 22 6.48 29.11 -15.81
N GLU A 23 5.41 29.21 -16.60
CA GLU A 23 3.99 29.34 -16.21
C GLU A 23 3.54 28.26 -15.21
N GLU A 24 3.15 28.70 -14.02
CA GLU A 24 2.23 27.98 -13.16
C GLU A 24 0.82 28.11 -13.76
N VAL A 25 0.07 27.01 -13.83
CA VAL A 25 -1.28 26.96 -14.38
C VAL A 25 -2.25 26.75 -13.22
N SER A 26 -3.24 27.63 -13.08
CA SER A 26 -4.27 27.46 -12.04
C SER A 26 -5.47 26.68 -12.58
N LEU A 27 -5.92 25.66 -11.84
CA LEU A 27 -7.15 24.91 -12.12
C LEU A 27 -8.37 25.83 -12.26
N ALA A 28 -8.42 26.96 -11.54
CA ALA A 28 -9.52 27.92 -11.63
C ALA A 28 -9.73 28.48 -13.04
N SER A 29 -8.71 28.46 -13.90
CA SER A 29 -8.83 28.91 -15.30
C SER A 29 -9.66 27.96 -16.16
N PHE A 30 -9.96 26.75 -15.66
CA PHE A 30 -10.67 25.69 -16.35
C PHE A 30 -12.00 25.33 -15.68
N LEU A 31 -12.32 25.97 -14.55
CA LEU A 31 -13.60 25.79 -13.86
C LEU A 31 -14.66 26.69 -14.50
N GLU A 32 -15.76 26.10 -14.96
CA GLU A 32 -16.96 26.84 -15.39
C GLU A 32 -17.82 27.23 -14.18
N GLU A 33 -18.69 28.25 -14.29
CA GLU A 33 -19.63 28.60 -13.21
C GLU A 33 -20.45 27.36 -12.78
N GLY A 34 -20.39 27.00 -11.50
CA GLY A 34 -21.10 25.84 -10.93
C GLY A 34 -20.30 24.53 -10.85
N THR A 35 -19.10 24.44 -11.42
CA THR A 35 -18.27 23.20 -11.40
C THR A 35 -17.72 22.81 -10.02
N ILE A 36 -17.68 23.73 -9.05
CA ILE A 36 -17.30 23.39 -7.66
C ILE A 36 -18.41 22.57 -6.97
N GLU A 37 -19.68 22.77 -7.36
CA GLU A 37 -20.83 21.97 -6.86
C GLU A 37 -21.14 20.76 -7.77
N GLY A 38 -20.58 20.71 -8.98
CA GLY A 38 -20.77 19.66 -9.99
C GLY A 38 -19.57 18.72 -10.16
N ASP A 39 -19.30 18.27 -11.39
CA ASP A 39 -18.16 17.42 -11.74
C ASP A 39 -16.97 18.27 -12.21
N ALA A 40 -15.86 18.24 -11.46
CA ALA A 40 -14.64 18.97 -11.79
C ALA A 40 -13.68 18.17 -12.69
N THR A 41 -13.96 16.89 -13.01
CA THR A 41 -13.01 16.02 -13.73
C THR A 41 -12.55 16.63 -15.06
N LEU A 42 -13.47 17.21 -15.85
CA LEU A 42 -13.11 17.79 -17.14
C LEU A 42 -12.19 19.01 -17.00
N ALA A 43 -12.34 19.80 -15.93
CA ALA A 43 -11.45 20.92 -15.65
C ALA A 43 -10.03 20.44 -15.32
N PHE A 44 -9.90 19.38 -14.50
CA PHE A 44 -8.61 18.74 -14.23
C PHE A 44 -7.96 18.18 -15.49
N HIS A 45 -8.74 17.51 -16.34
CA HIS A 45 -8.28 16.96 -17.61
C HIS A 45 -7.71 18.07 -18.50
N HIS A 46 -8.48 19.12 -18.76
CA HIS A 46 -8.05 20.23 -19.60
C HIS A 46 -6.85 20.99 -19.01
N ALA A 47 -6.81 21.18 -17.68
CA ALA A 47 -5.70 21.83 -17.03
C ALA A 47 -4.39 21.04 -17.17
N LEU A 48 -4.43 19.71 -16.97
CA LEU A 48 -3.26 18.85 -17.11
C LEU A 48 -2.78 18.79 -18.57
N ASP A 49 -3.70 18.68 -19.53
CA ASP A 49 -3.36 18.71 -20.96
C ASP A 49 -2.74 20.05 -21.37
N TYR A 50 -3.28 21.17 -20.85
CA TYR A 50 -2.68 22.47 -21.06
C TYR A 50 -1.27 22.54 -20.47
N CYS A 51 -1.06 22.05 -19.25
CA CYS A 51 0.26 21.99 -18.62
C CYS A 51 1.26 21.23 -19.48
N ARG A 52 0.88 20.06 -20.03
CA ARG A 52 1.73 19.26 -20.91
C ARG A 52 2.04 19.99 -22.23
N ALA A 53 1.01 20.49 -22.90
CA ALA A 53 1.15 21.15 -24.20
C ALA A 53 2.05 22.41 -24.14
N HIS A 54 2.01 23.13 -23.01
CA HIS A 54 2.76 24.37 -22.82
C HIS A 54 4.01 24.22 -21.98
N LYS A 55 4.34 22.99 -21.54
CA LYS A 55 5.47 22.69 -20.64
C LYS A 55 5.44 23.58 -19.40
N ALA A 56 4.26 23.70 -18.80
CA ALA A 56 4.06 24.39 -17.53
C ALA A 56 4.91 23.74 -16.43
N LYS A 57 5.28 24.52 -15.42
CA LYS A 57 6.07 24.00 -14.29
C LYS A 57 5.21 23.51 -13.12
N ALA A 58 3.96 23.97 -13.06
CA ALA A 58 3.07 23.54 -12.00
C ALA A 58 1.60 23.59 -12.43
N LEU A 59 0.79 22.71 -11.82
CA LEU A 59 -0.66 22.83 -11.72
C LEU A 59 -1.01 23.23 -10.28
N VAL A 60 -1.56 24.43 -10.11
CA VAL A 60 -2.04 24.96 -8.83
C VAL A 60 -3.53 24.68 -8.71
N ILE A 61 -3.92 23.96 -7.66
CA ILE A 61 -5.30 23.62 -7.32
C ILE A 61 -5.72 24.53 -6.16
N PRO A 62 -6.49 25.60 -6.42
CA PRO A 62 -6.91 26.52 -5.37
C PRO A 62 -7.70 25.81 -4.27
N ARG A 63 -7.66 26.36 -3.06
CA ARG A 63 -8.41 25.80 -1.93
C ARG A 63 -9.88 25.60 -2.28
N GLY A 64 -10.37 24.40 -2.05
CA GLY A 64 -11.75 24.03 -2.33
C GLY A 64 -11.96 22.53 -2.13
N THR A 65 -13.21 22.11 -2.25
CA THR A 65 -13.60 20.70 -2.33
C THR A 65 -14.10 20.44 -3.75
N TYR A 66 -13.50 19.47 -4.43
CA TYR A 66 -13.77 19.17 -5.83
C TYR A 66 -14.31 17.74 -5.93
N ASN A 67 -15.55 17.59 -6.39
CA ASN A 67 -16.10 16.28 -6.73
C ASN A 67 -15.61 15.89 -8.12
N VAL A 68 -15.14 14.65 -8.27
CA VAL A 68 -14.65 14.12 -9.54
C VAL A 68 -15.25 12.75 -9.81
N TYR A 69 -15.66 12.54 -11.07
CA TYR A 69 -16.32 11.35 -11.56
C TYR A 69 -15.50 10.67 -12.68
N PRO A 70 -15.67 9.35 -12.91
CA PRO A 70 -14.84 8.58 -13.84
C PRO A 70 -15.07 8.89 -15.33
N ASP A 71 -16.20 9.49 -15.70
CA ASP A 71 -16.65 9.63 -17.09
C ASP A 71 -15.65 10.38 -17.96
N TYR A 72 -15.06 11.47 -17.44
CA TYR A 72 -14.09 12.32 -18.13
C TYR A 72 -12.63 12.09 -17.68
N ALA A 73 -12.39 11.09 -16.83
CA ALA A 73 -11.05 10.76 -16.36
C ALA A 73 -10.20 10.17 -17.49
N TYR A 74 -8.87 10.22 -17.36
CA TYR A 74 -7.99 9.47 -18.24
C TYR A 74 -8.25 7.97 -18.05
N GLU A 75 -8.15 7.19 -19.12
CA GLU A 75 -8.35 5.75 -19.08
C GLU A 75 -7.15 5.01 -19.69
N ARG A 76 -6.57 4.06 -18.95
CA ARG A 76 -5.59 3.12 -19.49
C ARG A 76 -5.55 1.81 -18.71
N TYR A 77 -5.17 0.74 -19.38
CA TYR A 77 -4.85 -0.50 -18.68
C TYR A 77 -3.54 -0.31 -17.92
N ALA A 78 -3.52 -0.69 -16.64
CA ALA A 78 -2.32 -0.58 -15.82
C ALA A 78 -2.11 -1.82 -14.95
N TRP A 79 -0.85 -2.26 -14.91
CA TRP A 79 -0.36 -3.23 -13.94
C TRP A 79 0.24 -2.45 -12.77
N VAL A 80 -0.45 -2.50 -11.63
CA VAL A 80 0.01 -1.90 -10.39
C VAL A 80 0.35 -3.05 -9.45
N THR A 81 1.62 -3.14 -9.05
CA THR A 81 2.10 -4.25 -8.22
C THR A 81 1.24 -4.41 -6.97
N ASN A 82 0.92 -5.66 -6.62
CA ASN A 82 0.18 -6.04 -5.40
C ASN A 82 -1.25 -5.44 -5.31
N ASN A 83 -1.74 -4.87 -6.42
CA ASN A 83 -3.09 -4.36 -6.64
C ASN A 83 -3.67 -5.06 -7.88
N ASP A 84 -4.98 -4.93 -8.10
CA ASP A 84 -5.60 -5.59 -9.25
C ASP A 84 -5.22 -4.88 -10.55
N ALA A 85 -4.73 -5.63 -11.53
CA ALA A 85 -4.56 -5.12 -12.88
C ALA A 85 -5.94 -4.92 -13.53
N SER A 86 -6.18 -3.75 -14.10
CA SER A 86 -7.44 -3.45 -14.77
C SER A 86 -7.31 -2.25 -15.69
N LEU A 87 -8.37 -1.96 -16.45
CA LEU A 87 -8.59 -0.63 -17.00
C LEU A 87 -8.79 0.34 -15.83
N LYS A 88 -7.97 1.39 -15.73
CA LYS A 88 -7.97 2.38 -14.66
C LYS A 88 -8.54 3.69 -15.17
N ARG A 89 -9.44 4.29 -14.39
CA ARG A 89 -9.84 5.70 -14.51
C ARG A 89 -8.96 6.53 -13.58
N ILE A 90 -8.29 7.55 -14.12
CA ILE A 90 -7.25 8.31 -13.42
C ILE A 90 -7.54 9.80 -13.58
N LEU A 91 -7.63 10.55 -12.48
CA LEU A 91 -7.85 12.00 -12.54
C LEU A 91 -6.62 12.73 -13.09
N LEU A 92 -5.44 12.48 -12.51
CA LEU A 92 -4.17 13.11 -12.90
C LEU A 92 -3.19 12.06 -13.45
N ASP A 93 -3.23 11.89 -14.77
CA ASP A 93 -2.39 11.12 -15.71
C ASP A 93 -0.89 11.47 -15.84
N LEU A 94 -0.08 11.79 -14.82
CA LEU A 94 1.26 12.33 -15.09
C LEU A 94 2.17 11.32 -15.83
N ARG A 95 2.54 11.66 -17.08
CA ARG A 95 3.34 10.81 -17.98
C ARG A 95 4.38 11.61 -18.73
N ASP A 96 5.62 11.13 -18.72
CA ASP A 96 6.76 11.75 -19.41
C ASP A 96 6.95 13.24 -19.05
N MET A 97 6.64 13.59 -17.78
CA MET A 97 6.75 14.95 -17.25
C MET A 97 8.02 15.09 -16.40
N HIS A 98 8.67 16.25 -16.52
CA HIS A 98 9.96 16.51 -15.87
C HIS A 98 9.97 17.88 -15.19
N GLY A 99 10.34 17.93 -13.90
CA GLY A 99 10.42 19.18 -13.14
C GLY A 99 9.07 19.86 -12.95
N PHE A 100 8.05 19.09 -12.54
CA PHE A 100 6.66 19.53 -12.49
C PHE A 100 6.06 19.39 -11.09
N GLU A 101 5.25 20.38 -10.69
CA GLU A 101 4.57 20.37 -9.39
C GLU A 101 3.04 20.30 -9.52
N VAL A 102 2.39 19.50 -8.67
CA VAL A 102 0.96 19.62 -8.38
C VAL A 102 0.80 20.21 -6.99
N ARG A 103 0.27 21.43 -6.91
CA ARG A 103 0.22 22.21 -5.67
C ARG A 103 -1.22 22.51 -5.27
N GLY A 104 -1.71 21.80 -4.28
CA GLY A 104 -2.95 22.12 -3.58
C GLY A 104 -2.73 23.15 -2.46
N ASP A 105 -3.78 23.90 -2.14
CA ASP A 105 -3.83 24.81 -0.99
C ASP A 105 -4.74 24.22 0.10
N SER A 106 -4.37 23.02 0.57
CA SER A 106 -5.21 22.15 1.42
C SER A 106 -6.53 21.78 0.75
N SER A 107 -6.48 21.58 -0.57
CA SER A 107 -7.65 21.28 -1.40
C SER A 107 -8.06 19.83 -1.24
N THR A 108 -9.37 19.58 -1.22
CA THR A 108 -9.93 18.23 -1.06
C THR A 108 -10.47 17.75 -2.40
N ILE A 109 -9.99 16.60 -2.87
CA ILE A 109 -10.52 15.91 -4.05
C ILE A 109 -11.37 14.74 -3.54
N VAL A 110 -12.67 14.76 -3.87
CA VAL A 110 -13.64 13.73 -3.49
C VAL A 110 -13.97 12.91 -4.73
N LEU A 111 -13.49 11.66 -4.74
CA LEU A 111 -13.69 10.73 -5.85
C LEU A 111 -15.03 10.00 -5.71
N HIS A 112 -15.74 9.87 -6.83
CA HIS A 112 -16.97 9.09 -6.96
C HIS A 112 -16.71 7.87 -7.84
N GLY A 113 -17.31 6.72 -7.51
CA GLY A 113 -17.09 5.47 -8.24
C GLY A 113 -15.65 4.94 -8.18
N PHE A 114 -15.28 4.14 -9.18
CA PHE A 114 -13.97 3.48 -9.28
C PHE A 114 -12.99 4.31 -10.10
N MET A 115 -12.21 5.16 -9.43
CA MET A 115 -11.13 5.94 -10.03
C MET A 115 -9.99 6.21 -9.04
N SER A 116 -8.79 6.40 -9.57
CA SER A 116 -7.59 6.79 -8.83
C SER A 116 -7.29 8.28 -9.01
N PRO A 117 -6.79 8.99 -7.99
CA PRO A 117 -6.49 10.40 -8.10
C PRO A 117 -5.24 10.68 -8.93
N MET A 118 -4.15 9.91 -8.79
CA MET A 118 -2.91 10.28 -9.48
C MET A 118 -1.99 9.11 -9.80
N PHE A 119 -1.58 9.03 -11.06
CA PHE A 119 -0.48 8.17 -11.50
C PHE A 119 0.66 9.06 -11.97
N ILE A 120 1.89 8.71 -11.61
CA ILE A 120 3.14 9.39 -11.98
C ILE A 120 4.02 8.32 -12.62
N ASP A 121 4.09 8.32 -13.94
CA ASP A 121 4.67 7.23 -14.73
C ASP A 121 5.71 7.79 -15.71
N HIS A 122 6.93 7.24 -15.72
CA HIS A 122 8.05 7.74 -16.55
C HIS A 122 8.35 9.24 -16.34
N CYS A 123 8.18 9.74 -15.12
CA CYS A 123 8.40 11.14 -14.79
C CYS A 123 9.72 11.35 -14.03
N SER A 124 10.22 12.59 -14.01
CA SER A 124 11.33 12.96 -13.11
C SER A 124 11.10 14.28 -12.40
N ASP A 125 11.64 14.43 -11.19
CA ASP A 125 11.57 15.65 -10.39
C ASP A 125 10.12 16.15 -10.23
N ILE A 126 9.26 15.30 -9.68
CA ILE A 126 7.85 15.58 -9.46
C ILE A 126 7.59 15.88 -7.99
N LYS A 127 6.85 16.95 -7.73
CA LYS A 127 6.38 17.29 -6.38
C LYS A 127 4.87 17.41 -6.32
N VAL A 128 4.24 16.72 -5.38
CA VAL A 128 2.81 16.87 -5.08
C VAL A 128 2.68 17.37 -3.66
N SER A 129 1.85 18.39 -3.45
CA SER A 129 1.68 18.92 -2.10
C SER A 129 0.31 19.51 -1.81
N GLY A 130 -0.07 19.52 -0.53
CA GLY A 130 -1.23 20.26 -0.02
C GLY A 130 -2.59 19.73 -0.49
N LEU A 131 -2.74 18.41 -0.58
CA LEU A 131 -3.96 17.75 -1.06
C LEU A 131 -4.55 16.82 -0.01
N ASN A 132 -5.88 16.77 0.03
CA ASN A 132 -6.64 15.74 0.74
C ASN A 132 -7.37 14.88 -0.30
N ILE A 133 -7.22 13.57 -0.20
CA ILE A 133 -7.86 12.60 -1.09
C ILE A 133 -8.92 11.85 -0.28
N ASP A 134 -10.16 11.86 -0.76
CA ASP A 134 -11.26 11.10 -0.14
C ASP A 134 -12.16 10.48 -1.20
N CYS A 135 -13.00 9.54 -0.80
CA CYS A 135 -14.08 9.00 -1.63
C CYS A 135 -15.42 9.38 -0.99
N GLU A 136 -16.43 9.67 -1.81
CA GLU A 136 -17.79 9.88 -1.33
C GLU A 136 -18.31 8.61 -0.65
N ARG A 137 -18.30 7.49 -1.39
CA ARG A 137 -18.56 6.14 -0.87
C ARG A 137 -17.24 5.38 -0.74
N THR A 138 -16.91 4.93 0.47
CA THR A 138 -15.71 4.12 0.72
C THR A 138 -15.82 2.77 0.03
N PHE A 139 -14.75 2.07 -0.33
CA PHE A 139 -14.83 0.76 -1.00
C PHE A 139 -15.22 -0.38 -0.05
N HIS A 140 -14.95 -0.27 1.25
CA HIS A 140 -15.48 -1.15 2.29
C HIS A 140 -16.79 -0.61 2.89
N SER A 141 -17.48 -1.43 3.69
CA SER A 141 -18.61 -1.01 4.52
C SER A 141 -18.38 -1.26 6.01
N GLU A 142 -19.01 -0.46 6.87
CA GLU A 142 -18.90 -0.57 8.33
C GLU A 142 -20.30 -0.69 8.94
N GLY A 143 -20.51 -1.63 9.84
CA GLY A 143 -21.79 -1.83 10.50
C GLY A 143 -21.67 -2.14 11.99
N LEU A 144 -22.64 -1.67 12.78
CA LEU A 144 -22.69 -1.90 14.22
C LEU A 144 -23.21 -3.31 14.53
N ILE A 145 -22.45 -4.08 15.31
CA ILE A 145 -22.85 -5.42 15.76
C ILE A 145 -23.97 -5.30 16.80
N LYS A 146 -25.16 -5.82 16.47
CA LYS A 146 -26.37 -5.78 17.30
C LYS A 146 -26.61 -7.06 18.08
N ALA A 147 -26.30 -8.21 17.48
CA ALA A 147 -26.41 -9.51 18.12
C ALA A 147 -25.37 -10.49 17.56
N VAL A 148 -25.04 -11.50 18.36
CA VAL A 148 -24.10 -12.57 18.00
C VAL A 148 -24.71 -13.89 18.45
N GLY A 149 -24.83 -14.83 17.51
CA GLY A 149 -25.20 -16.22 17.78
C GLY A 149 -24.04 -17.17 17.52
N ASP A 150 -24.31 -18.47 17.54
CA ASP A 150 -23.26 -19.49 17.35
C ASP A 150 -22.64 -19.45 15.94
N ASP A 151 -23.47 -19.23 14.92
CA ASP A 151 -23.10 -19.23 13.49
C ASP A 151 -23.69 -18.01 12.74
N TYR A 152 -24.04 -16.94 13.47
CA TYR A 152 -24.52 -15.71 12.86
C TYR A 152 -24.12 -14.45 13.64
N ILE A 153 -24.13 -13.31 12.95
CA ILE A 153 -24.14 -11.99 13.57
C ILE A 153 -25.23 -11.13 12.95
N ASP A 154 -25.82 -10.24 13.74
CA ASP A 154 -26.75 -9.21 13.26
C ASP A 154 -26.01 -7.88 13.24
N VAL A 155 -26.01 -7.21 12.08
CA VAL A 155 -25.25 -5.99 11.82
C VAL A 155 -26.19 -4.91 11.30
N SER A 156 -26.09 -3.71 11.86
CA SER A 156 -26.86 -2.55 11.42
C SER A 156 -25.96 -1.54 10.73
N PHE A 157 -26.36 -1.11 9.53
CA PHE A 157 -25.61 -0.15 8.70
C PHE A 157 -26.23 1.25 8.78
N SER A 158 -25.38 2.28 8.72
CA SER A 158 -25.84 3.67 8.58
C SER A 158 -26.14 4.00 7.12
N GLU A 159 -26.77 5.15 6.87
CA GLU A 159 -27.03 5.66 5.51
C GLU A 159 -25.77 5.88 4.67
N ALA A 160 -24.59 5.94 5.30
CA ALA A 160 -23.30 6.03 4.60
C ALA A 160 -22.92 4.73 3.86
N TYR A 161 -23.54 3.60 4.22
CA TYR A 161 -23.28 2.27 3.66
C TYR A 161 -24.58 1.65 3.14
N PRO A 162 -25.18 2.22 2.08
CA PRO A 162 -26.45 1.73 1.58
C PRO A 162 -26.27 0.33 0.97
N TYR A 163 -27.27 -0.51 1.20
CA TYR A 163 -27.26 -1.91 0.79
C TYR A 163 -28.66 -2.39 0.39
N ARG A 164 -28.71 -3.53 -0.28
CA ARG A 164 -29.93 -4.31 -0.57
C ARG A 164 -29.68 -5.77 -0.29
N VAL A 165 -30.71 -6.46 0.17
CA VAL A 165 -30.71 -7.92 0.28
C VAL A 165 -31.55 -8.51 -0.86
N GLU A 166 -30.89 -9.20 -1.78
CA GLU A 166 -31.52 -9.82 -2.95
C GLU A 166 -31.05 -11.27 -3.08
N GLY A 167 -31.98 -12.22 -3.23
CA GLY A 167 -31.63 -13.63 -3.38
C GLY A 167 -30.86 -14.25 -2.21
N GLY A 168 -30.99 -13.69 -1.00
CA GLY A 168 -30.24 -14.12 0.19
C GLY A 168 -28.78 -13.66 0.22
N LYS A 169 -28.43 -12.65 -0.58
CA LYS A 169 -27.12 -12.01 -0.63
C LYS A 169 -27.25 -10.52 -0.36
N ILE A 170 -26.21 -9.92 0.22
CA ILE A 170 -26.13 -8.48 0.40
C ILE A 170 -25.33 -7.84 -0.73
N HIS A 171 -25.83 -6.71 -1.23
CA HIS A 171 -25.20 -5.90 -2.26
C HIS A 171 -25.07 -4.47 -1.73
N TYR A 172 -23.85 -3.94 -1.68
CA TYR A 172 -23.61 -2.54 -1.28
C TYR A 172 -23.43 -1.66 -2.50
N TYR A 173 -23.93 -0.44 -2.45
CA TYR A 173 -23.88 0.47 -3.59
C TYR A 173 -23.53 1.92 -3.23
N ASP A 174 -23.38 2.77 -4.24
CA ASP A 174 -23.40 4.23 -4.11
C ASP A 174 -24.71 4.83 -4.66
N LYS A 175 -24.84 6.15 -4.59
CA LYS A 175 -26.04 6.87 -5.07
C LYS A 175 -26.30 6.69 -6.58
N GLN A 176 -25.28 6.32 -7.35
CA GLN A 176 -25.33 6.07 -8.78
C GLN A 176 -25.66 4.61 -9.12
N GLY A 177 -25.76 3.75 -8.10
CA GLY A 177 -26.05 2.32 -8.25
C GLY A 177 -24.82 1.48 -8.60
N VAL A 178 -23.61 2.03 -8.46
CA VAL A 178 -22.37 1.25 -8.61
C VAL A 178 -22.25 0.31 -7.43
N GLU A 179 -22.00 -0.97 -7.70
CA GLU A 179 -21.86 -2.00 -6.69
C GLU A 179 -20.43 -2.11 -6.16
N TYR A 180 -20.29 -2.39 -4.87
CA TYR A 180 -19.01 -2.51 -4.19
C TYR A 180 -18.93 -3.82 -3.39
N PRO A 181 -18.27 -4.84 -3.94
CA PRO A 181 -18.25 -6.16 -3.33
C PRO A 181 -17.34 -6.24 -2.11
N SER A 182 -17.70 -7.13 -1.18
CA SER A 182 -16.94 -7.44 0.03
C SER A 182 -16.62 -8.92 0.12
N SER A 183 -15.39 -9.29 0.49
CA SER A 183 -14.93 -10.70 0.52
C SER A 183 -14.57 -11.23 1.90
N HIS A 184 -14.50 -10.36 2.90
CA HIS A 184 -14.08 -10.72 4.25
C HIS A 184 -14.66 -9.78 5.29
N MET A 185 -14.64 -10.24 6.54
CA MET A 185 -15.16 -9.52 7.69
C MET A 185 -14.11 -9.45 8.80
N LEU A 186 -13.97 -8.29 9.45
CA LEU A 186 -13.10 -8.12 10.61
C LEU A 186 -13.77 -7.21 11.66
N GLU A 187 -13.74 -7.65 12.92
CA GLU A 187 -14.25 -6.88 14.05
C GLU A 187 -13.27 -5.78 14.48
N PHE A 188 -13.80 -4.58 14.71
CA PHE A 188 -13.12 -3.44 15.30
C PHE A 188 -13.78 -3.01 16.60
N ASP A 189 -12.96 -2.73 17.62
CA ASP A 189 -13.40 -2.16 18.88
C ASP A 189 -13.96 -0.75 18.65
N ALA A 190 -15.20 -0.49 19.07
CA ALA A 190 -15.87 0.77 18.79
C ALA A 190 -15.30 1.97 19.59
N VAL A 191 -14.64 1.71 20.73
CA VAL A 191 -14.08 2.74 21.61
C VAL A 191 -12.63 3.02 21.23
N LEU A 192 -11.79 1.99 21.14
CA LEU A 192 -10.39 2.11 20.77
C LEU A 192 -10.21 2.41 19.27
N ARG A 193 -11.21 2.05 18.45
CA ARG A 193 -11.25 2.24 16.99
C ARG A 193 -10.09 1.55 16.29
N GLU A 194 -9.93 0.26 16.56
CA GLU A 194 -8.85 -0.60 16.07
C GLU A 194 -9.35 -2.05 15.98
N PRO A 195 -8.65 -2.98 15.31
CA PRO A 195 -9.07 -4.38 15.31
C PRO A 195 -9.33 -4.84 16.74
N ALA A 196 -10.47 -5.47 17.02
CA ALA A 196 -10.75 -5.90 18.38
C ALA A 196 -9.66 -6.89 18.86
N TYR A 197 -9.40 -6.92 20.17
CA TYR A 197 -8.36 -7.77 20.74
C TYR A 197 -8.53 -9.22 20.30
N ARG A 198 -7.48 -9.81 19.69
CA ARG A 198 -7.48 -11.16 19.10
C ARG A 198 -8.54 -11.42 18.02
N ALA A 199 -9.15 -10.39 17.44
CA ALA A 199 -10.01 -10.55 16.27
C ALA A 199 -9.23 -11.17 15.11
N VAL A 200 -9.93 -11.98 14.31
CA VAL A 200 -9.38 -12.68 13.15
C VAL A 200 -10.18 -12.31 11.91
N ASP A 201 -9.56 -12.45 10.74
CA ASP A 201 -10.25 -12.30 9.46
C ASP A 201 -11.21 -13.48 9.24
N TYR A 202 -12.46 -13.18 8.90
CA TYR A 202 -13.40 -14.16 8.35
C TYR A 202 -13.44 -14.01 6.83
N TRP A 203 -12.72 -14.88 6.13
CA TRP A 203 -12.71 -14.94 4.66
C TRP A 203 -13.98 -15.63 4.16
N THR A 204 -15.01 -14.86 3.88
CA THR A 204 -16.33 -15.36 3.54
C THR A 204 -16.56 -15.46 2.03
N GLY A 205 -15.70 -14.85 1.22
CA GLY A 205 -15.98 -14.61 -0.20
C GLY A 205 -17.11 -13.59 -0.38
N GLU A 206 -17.48 -13.35 -1.64
CA GLU A 206 -18.53 -12.37 -1.98
C GLU A 206 -19.96 -12.91 -1.78
N GLU A 207 -20.11 -14.21 -1.55
CA GLU A 207 -21.40 -14.89 -1.46
C GLU A 207 -21.75 -15.29 -0.03
N VAL A 208 -21.71 -14.34 0.90
CA VAL A 208 -22.13 -14.59 2.29
C VAL A 208 -23.65 -14.70 2.34
N PRO A 209 -24.22 -15.80 2.86
CA PRO A 209 -25.67 -15.89 3.02
C PRO A 209 -26.14 -14.89 4.09
N VAL A 210 -27.22 -14.17 3.76
CA VAL A 210 -27.84 -13.19 4.66
C VAL A 210 -29.36 -13.28 4.68
N GLU A 211 -29.95 -12.81 5.77
CA GLU A 211 -31.37 -12.44 5.87
C GLU A 211 -31.52 -11.05 6.52
N GLU A 212 -32.63 -10.37 6.29
CA GLU A 212 -32.95 -9.09 6.94
C GLU A 212 -34.13 -9.30 7.89
N PRO A 213 -33.88 -9.72 9.15
CA PRO A 213 -34.96 -10.01 10.11
C PRO A 213 -35.75 -8.76 10.52
N GLU A 214 -35.13 -7.59 10.46
CA GLU A 214 -35.71 -6.27 10.76
C GLU A 214 -35.11 -5.25 9.79
N GLU A 215 -35.90 -4.26 9.36
CA GLU A 215 -35.42 -3.19 8.48
C GLU A 215 -34.17 -2.52 9.06
N GLY A 216 -33.08 -2.50 8.29
CA GLY A 216 -31.83 -1.90 8.74
C GLY A 216 -30.92 -2.81 9.56
N ILE A 217 -31.31 -4.07 9.81
CA ILE A 217 -30.51 -5.09 10.50
C ILE A 217 -30.35 -6.30 9.58
N VAL A 218 -29.11 -6.57 9.16
CA VAL A 218 -28.76 -7.71 8.32
C VAL A 218 -28.11 -8.79 9.17
N ARG A 219 -28.66 -10.01 9.11
CA ARG A 219 -28.06 -11.20 9.70
C ARG A 219 -27.13 -11.86 8.69
N PHE A 220 -25.86 -12.01 9.06
CA PHE A 220 -24.87 -12.76 8.30
C PHE A 220 -24.70 -14.16 8.88
N PHE A 221 -24.78 -15.19 8.04
CA PHE A 221 -24.54 -16.57 8.46
C PHE A 221 -23.07 -16.95 8.22
N VAL A 222 -22.26 -16.84 9.27
CA VAL A 222 -20.82 -17.14 9.23
C VAL A 222 -20.51 -18.12 10.34
N ARG A 223 -20.07 -19.32 9.96
CA ARG A 223 -19.83 -20.40 10.90
C ARG A 223 -18.76 -20.05 11.93
N ASN A 224 -19.03 -20.36 13.20
CA ASN A 224 -18.15 -20.10 14.35
C ASN A 224 -17.72 -18.63 14.51
N ILE A 225 -18.48 -17.68 13.95
CA ILE A 225 -18.15 -16.27 14.08
C ILE A 225 -18.13 -15.85 15.55
N LYS A 226 -17.11 -15.07 15.89
CA LYS A 226 -16.92 -14.42 17.19
C LYS A 226 -16.85 -12.92 16.96
N ALA A 227 -17.63 -12.21 17.75
CA ALA A 227 -17.77 -10.77 17.71
C ALA A 227 -18.34 -10.29 19.05
N THR A 228 -18.25 -8.99 19.31
CA THR A 228 -18.77 -8.34 20.51
C THR A 228 -19.90 -7.39 20.14
N VAL A 229 -21.04 -7.51 20.81
CA VAL A 229 -22.16 -6.56 20.63
C VAL A 229 -21.71 -5.16 21.01
N GLY A 230 -22.00 -4.18 20.15
CA GLY A 230 -21.57 -2.79 20.30
C GLY A 230 -20.27 -2.44 19.56
N ASN A 231 -19.49 -3.44 19.13
CA ASN A 231 -18.36 -3.23 18.24
C ASN A 231 -18.81 -3.02 16.79
N ILE A 232 -17.86 -2.66 15.93
CA ILE A 232 -18.10 -2.47 14.50
C ILE A 232 -17.57 -3.67 13.74
N MET A 233 -18.39 -4.25 12.87
CA MET A 233 -17.96 -5.20 11.87
C MET A 233 -17.62 -4.46 10.58
N VAL A 234 -16.39 -4.64 10.10
CA VAL A 234 -15.95 -4.11 8.81
C VAL A 234 -16.14 -5.18 7.74
N MET A 235 -16.85 -4.83 6.68
CA MET A 235 -17.03 -5.61 5.47
C MET A 235 -15.96 -5.19 4.46
N GLY A 236 -14.85 -5.91 4.44
CA GLY A 236 -13.65 -5.54 3.70
C GLY A 236 -13.84 -5.68 2.18
N ALA A 237 -13.33 -4.70 1.42
CA ALA A 237 -13.43 -4.66 -0.02
C ALA A 237 -12.79 -5.90 -0.67
N SER A 238 -13.43 -6.46 -1.68
CA SER A 238 -12.90 -7.63 -2.39
C SER A 238 -11.65 -7.35 -3.22
N ASN A 239 -11.53 -6.13 -3.72
CA ASN A 239 -10.59 -5.76 -4.77
C ASN A 239 -9.79 -4.50 -4.40
N ARG A 240 -8.63 -4.35 -5.03
CA ARG A 240 -7.67 -3.25 -4.93
C ARG A 240 -7.56 -2.50 -6.27
N TYR A 241 -8.69 -2.01 -6.79
CA TYR A 241 -8.73 -1.38 -8.11
C TYR A 241 -8.22 0.07 -8.16
N CYS A 242 -8.30 0.81 -7.05
CA CYS A 242 -8.16 2.25 -7.02
C CYS A 242 -7.13 2.69 -5.97
N PRO A 243 -5.83 2.39 -6.16
CA PRO A 243 -4.77 2.94 -5.32
C PRO A 243 -4.74 4.48 -5.44
N ALA A 244 -4.33 5.20 -4.39
CA ALA A 244 -4.35 6.66 -4.43
C ALA A 244 -3.21 7.23 -5.32
N PHE A 245 -1.96 6.95 -4.98
CA PHE A 245 -0.80 7.42 -5.73
C PHE A 245 -0.02 6.23 -6.28
N VAL A 246 0.18 6.18 -7.59
CA VAL A 246 1.05 5.17 -8.24
C VAL A 246 2.27 5.89 -8.81
N LEU A 247 3.45 5.53 -8.33
CA LEU A 247 4.76 6.04 -8.76
C LEU A 247 5.44 4.91 -9.55
N ALA A 248 5.42 4.99 -10.87
CA ALA A 248 5.93 3.95 -11.76
C ALA A 248 7.07 4.49 -12.61
N HIS A 249 8.18 3.75 -12.71
CA HIS A 249 9.31 4.09 -13.60
C HIS A 249 9.78 5.55 -13.49
N SER A 250 9.70 6.14 -12.29
CA SER A 250 9.91 7.58 -12.08
C SER A 250 11.07 7.83 -11.13
N GLU A 251 11.70 8.99 -11.24
CA GLU A 251 12.86 9.38 -10.42
C GLU A 251 12.65 10.73 -9.73
N GLY A 252 12.92 10.83 -8.43
CA GLY A 252 12.81 12.11 -7.72
C GLY A 252 11.36 12.52 -7.52
N VAL A 253 10.58 11.71 -6.81
CA VAL A 253 9.16 12.01 -6.51
C VAL A 253 8.99 12.36 -5.04
N THR A 254 8.41 13.53 -4.76
CA THR A 254 8.09 13.99 -3.41
C THR A 254 6.59 14.16 -3.23
N LEU A 255 6.00 13.50 -2.23
CA LEU A 255 4.67 13.83 -1.71
C LEU A 255 4.83 14.57 -0.38
N GLN A 256 4.27 15.77 -0.27
CA GLN A 256 4.46 16.63 0.91
C GLN A 256 3.12 17.20 1.40
N ASP A 257 2.78 17.07 2.68
CA ASP A 257 1.54 17.62 3.24
C ASP A 257 0.29 17.06 2.51
N VAL A 258 0.21 15.73 2.42
CA VAL A 258 -0.88 15.01 1.73
C VAL A 258 -1.66 14.15 2.70
N ASN A 259 -2.97 14.32 2.74
CA ASN A 259 -3.87 13.44 3.47
C ASN A 259 -4.53 12.44 2.51
N ILE A 260 -4.47 11.15 2.83
CA ILE A 260 -5.15 10.08 2.11
C ILE A 260 -6.20 9.51 3.07
N TRP A 261 -7.42 10.00 2.94
CA TRP A 261 -8.53 9.61 3.81
C TRP A 261 -9.26 8.34 3.34
N HIS A 262 -9.21 8.06 2.05
CA HIS A 262 -9.71 6.81 1.49
C HIS A 262 -9.05 6.43 0.17
N ALA A 263 -8.94 5.12 -0.08
CA ALA A 263 -8.51 4.51 -1.34
C ALA A 263 -9.04 3.07 -1.43
N GLY A 264 -9.41 2.64 -2.64
CA GLY A 264 -9.88 1.29 -2.95
C GLY A 264 -8.74 0.37 -3.31
N GLY A 265 -7.80 0.22 -2.39
CA GLY A 265 -6.50 -0.39 -2.59
C GLY A 265 -5.47 0.28 -1.69
N MET A 266 -4.24 0.36 -2.18
CA MET A 266 -3.13 0.94 -1.42
C MET A 266 -3.11 2.48 -1.48
N GLY A 267 -2.48 3.12 -0.49
CA GLY A 267 -2.31 4.57 -0.45
C GLY A 267 -1.27 5.03 -1.47
N VAL A 268 0.00 4.77 -1.20
CA VAL A 268 1.11 5.09 -2.12
C VAL A 268 1.80 3.81 -2.58
N VAL A 269 1.82 3.57 -3.89
CA VAL A 269 2.50 2.43 -4.51
C VAL A 269 3.67 2.95 -5.33
N GLY A 270 4.89 2.54 -4.98
CA GLY A 270 6.08 2.76 -5.81
C GLY A 270 6.51 1.47 -6.52
N GLN A 271 6.67 1.50 -7.83
CA GLN A 271 7.19 0.37 -8.61
C GLN A 271 8.27 0.84 -9.57
N PHE A 272 9.43 0.16 -9.56
CA PHE A 272 10.57 0.44 -10.44
C PHE A 272 10.96 1.93 -10.45
N SER A 273 10.86 2.58 -9.30
CA SER A 273 11.06 4.04 -9.15
C SER A 273 12.25 4.33 -8.25
N LYS A 274 12.85 5.51 -8.39
CA LYS A 274 14.07 5.91 -7.71
C LYS A 274 13.87 7.21 -6.96
N ASP A 275 14.52 7.34 -5.79
CA ASP A 275 14.55 8.60 -5.03
C ASP A 275 13.13 9.11 -4.69
N ILE A 276 12.45 8.40 -3.78
CA ILE A 276 11.09 8.68 -3.33
C ILE A 276 11.11 9.28 -1.93
N GLU A 277 10.39 10.38 -1.74
CA GLU A 277 10.25 11.04 -0.44
C GLU A 277 8.78 11.32 -0.09
N LEU A 278 8.35 10.81 1.05
CA LEU A 278 7.06 11.11 1.67
C LEU A 278 7.32 11.97 2.91
N GLN A 279 6.79 13.19 2.93
CA GLN A 279 6.90 14.10 4.08
C GLN A 279 5.51 14.50 4.55
N ARG A 280 5.16 14.22 5.80
CA ARG A 280 3.83 14.56 6.35
C ARG A 280 2.70 14.06 5.43
N VAL A 281 2.83 12.78 5.06
CA VAL A 281 1.78 12.03 4.38
C VAL A 281 0.98 11.29 5.45
N HIS A 282 -0.33 11.53 5.49
CA HIS A 282 -1.20 11.00 6.53
C HIS A 282 -2.25 10.10 5.90
N VAL A 283 -2.10 8.79 6.07
CA VAL A 283 -3.12 7.79 5.73
C VAL A 283 -3.94 7.54 6.99
N VAL A 284 -5.07 8.22 7.11
CA VAL A 284 -5.89 8.25 8.33
C VAL A 284 -7.37 8.34 7.96
N PRO A 285 -8.32 7.86 8.79
CA PRO A 285 -9.74 7.98 8.47
C PRO A 285 -10.16 9.45 8.29
N SER A 286 -11.11 9.68 7.37
CA SER A 286 -11.62 11.02 7.05
C SER A 286 -12.10 11.77 8.31
N PRO A 287 -11.52 12.94 8.63
CA PRO A 287 -11.90 13.73 9.80
C PRO A 287 -13.39 14.09 9.81
N GLY A 288 -14.04 13.91 10.96
CA GLY A 288 -15.45 14.28 11.15
C GLY A 288 -16.48 13.35 10.50
N LYS A 289 -16.08 12.40 9.64
CA LYS A 289 -17.00 11.41 9.03
C LYS A 289 -17.27 10.18 9.89
N GLY A 290 -16.54 10.01 10.99
CA GLY A 290 -16.75 8.90 11.93
C GLY A 290 -16.32 7.50 11.43
N ARG A 291 -15.69 7.41 10.25
CA ARG A 291 -15.18 6.16 9.65
C ARG A 291 -14.11 5.51 10.53
N ILE A 292 -14.19 4.20 10.74
CA ILE A 292 -13.12 3.46 11.41
C ILE A 292 -11.93 3.30 10.49
N ILE A 293 -12.15 2.94 9.22
CA ILE A 293 -11.07 2.60 8.30
C ILE A 293 -10.62 3.81 7.48
N SER A 294 -9.32 3.89 7.24
CA SER A 294 -8.72 4.83 6.29
C SER A 294 -8.81 4.27 4.88
N ILE A 295 -8.02 3.26 4.52
CA ILE A 295 -7.98 2.67 3.17
C ILE A 295 -8.05 1.13 3.22
N THR A 296 -8.33 0.48 2.09
CA THR A 296 -8.66 -0.96 2.05
C THR A 296 -7.47 -1.89 1.83
N ALA A 297 -6.23 -1.38 1.80
CA ALA A 297 -5.00 -2.18 1.77
C ALA A 297 -3.85 -1.43 2.48
N ASP A 298 -2.62 -1.62 2.04
CA ASP A 298 -1.40 -1.03 2.61
C ASP A 298 -1.38 0.49 2.51
N ALA A 299 -0.91 1.18 3.55
CA ALA A 299 -0.73 2.64 3.51
C ALA A 299 0.31 3.04 2.46
N THR A 300 1.43 2.32 2.41
CA THR A 300 2.49 2.50 1.42
C THR A 300 3.07 1.15 0.99
N HIS A 301 3.54 1.03 -0.24
CA HIS A 301 4.06 -0.23 -0.77
C HIS A 301 5.08 0.02 -1.90
N PHE A 302 6.27 -0.56 -1.81
CA PHE A 302 7.40 -0.23 -2.68
C PHE A 302 8.08 -1.49 -3.24
N VAL A 303 8.05 -1.60 -4.57
CA VAL A 303 8.60 -2.74 -5.31
C VAL A 303 9.71 -2.29 -6.24
N HIS A 304 10.88 -2.93 -6.13
CA HIS A 304 12.06 -2.59 -6.94
C HIS A 304 12.38 -1.09 -6.96
N SER A 305 12.15 -0.43 -5.82
CA SER A 305 12.57 0.96 -5.64
C SER A 305 14.09 1.03 -5.48
N SER A 306 14.71 2.13 -5.90
CA SER A 306 16.16 2.33 -5.84
C SER A 306 16.53 3.73 -5.35
N GLY A 307 17.82 4.02 -5.26
CA GLY A 307 18.28 5.29 -4.68
C GLY A 307 17.93 5.38 -3.20
N TYR A 308 17.18 6.39 -2.79
CA TYR A 308 16.59 6.48 -1.45
C TYR A 308 15.07 6.32 -1.42
N LEU A 309 14.55 5.83 -0.30
CA LEU A 309 13.15 5.87 0.09
C LEU A 309 13.04 6.49 1.48
N ARG A 310 12.34 7.62 1.58
CA ARG A 310 12.22 8.38 2.82
C ARG A 310 10.76 8.55 3.21
N MET A 311 10.46 8.29 4.47
CA MET A 311 9.16 8.57 5.10
C MET A 311 9.44 9.40 6.35
N ILE A 312 9.07 10.67 6.33
CA ILE A 312 9.39 11.65 7.36
C ILE A 312 8.11 12.25 7.91
N ASP A 313 7.92 12.16 9.22
CA ASP A 313 6.77 12.73 9.95
C ASP A 313 5.41 12.30 9.38
N CYS A 314 5.30 11.04 8.92
CA CYS A 314 4.08 10.47 8.34
C CYS A 314 3.21 9.77 9.39
N ASP A 315 1.89 9.73 9.17
CA ASP A 315 0.95 8.99 10.01
C ASP A 315 0.25 7.89 9.20
N PHE A 316 0.22 6.66 9.72
CA PHE A 316 -0.43 5.51 9.08
C PHE A 316 -1.36 4.81 10.07
N PHE A 317 -2.65 5.16 10.03
CA PHE A 317 -3.64 4.63 10.94
C PHE A 317 -4.84 4.02 10.22
N ASN A 318 -5.32 2.92 10.79
CA ASN A 318 -6.61 2.29 10.45
C ASN A 318 -6.77 1.78 9.01
N GLN A 319 -5.68 1.62 8.26
CA GLN A 319 -5.74 0.91 6.99
C GLN A 319 -5.96 -0.60 7.23
N ILE A 320 -6.41 -1.31 6.20
CA ILE A 320 -6.71 -2.75 6.28
C ILE A 320 -5.47 -3.62 6.01
N ASP A 321 -4.32 -3.06 5.66
CA ASP A 321 -3.05 -3.81 5.59
C ASP A 321 -1.84 -3.06 6.19
N ASP A 322 -0.64 -3.48 5.83
CA ASP A 322 0.60 -2.97 6.42
C ASP A 322 0.80 -1.46 6.24
N ALA A 323 1.52 -0.80 7.15
CA ALA A 323 1.85 0.62 6.99
C ALA A 323 2.88 0.83 5.86
N THR A 324 3.84 -0.08 5.74
CA THR A 324 4.75 -0.12 4.61
C THR A 324 5.18 -1.55 4.30
N ASN A 325 5.35 -1.87 3.02
CA ASN A 325 6.10 -3.04 2.57
C ASN A 325 7.13 -2.60 1.51
N ILE A 326 8.38 -3.02 1.67
CA ILE A 326 9.50 -2.66 0.78
C ILE A 326 10.20 -3.95 0.34
N HIS A 327 10.05 -4.35 -0.92
CA HIS A 327 10.56 -5.62 -1.42
C HIS A 327 10.93 -5.61 -2.90
N GLY A 328 11.49 -6.71 -3.39
CA GLY A 328 11.62 -7.04 -4.82
C GLY A 328 10.65 -8.16 -5.20
N ILE A 329 10.64 -8.59 -6.46
CA ILE A 329 9.84 -9.71 -6.95
C ILE A 329 10.75 -10.82 -7.45
N TYR A 330 10.47 -12.05 -7.00
CA TYR A 330 11.03 -13.27 -7.56
C TYR A 330 10.21 -13.74 -8.76
N ALA A 331 10.85 -13.87 -9.93
CA ALA A 331 10.32 -14.68 -11.02
C ALA A 331 10.92 -16.09 -10.97
N ILE A 332 10.15 -17.08 -11.40
CA ILE A 332 10.54 -18.49 -11.41
C ILE A 332 11.28 -18.80 -12.70
N VAL A 333 12.49 -19.35 -12.63
CA VAL A 333 13.19 -19.95 -13.76
C VAL A 333 12.47 -21.25 -14.15
N LYS A 334 11.63 -21.20 -15.17
CA LYS A 334 10.85 -22.35 -15.64
C LYS A 334 11.71 -23.34 -16.40
N ARG A 335 12.64 -22.84 -17.23
CA ARG A 335 13.53 -23.66 -18.05
C ARG A 335 14.89 -23.02 -18.28
N LEU A 336 15.92 -23.86 -18.31
CA LEU A 336 17.25 -23.49 -18.80
C LEU A 336 17.32 -23.76 -20.31
N LEU A 337 17.78 -22.79 -21.08
CA LEU A 337 17.91 -22.85 -22.53
C LEU A 337 19.40 -22.67 -22.92
N PRO A 338 19.82 -23.13 -24.12
CA PRO A 338 21.17 -22.90 -24.63
C PRO A 338 21.55 -21.42 -24.67
N ASP A 339 22.85 -21.14 -24.64
CA ASP A 339 23.44 -19.79 -24.74
C ASP A 339 23.03 -18.87 -23.56
N ASN A 340 23.00 -19.41 -22.34
CA ASN A 340 22.65 -18.70 -21.11
C ASN A 340 21.28 -17.99 -21.18
N ARG A 341 20.29 -18.70 -21.70
CA ARG A 341 18.91 -18.22 -21.77
C ARG A 341 18.04 -18.92 -20.75
N LEU A 342 17.09 -18.17 -20.21
CA LEU A 342 16.17 -18.62 -19.17
C LEU A 342 14.74 -18.33 -19.65
N LEU A 343 13.87 -19.32 -19.59
CA LEU A 343 12.42 -19.07 -19.64
C LEU A 343 11.96 -18.78 -18.22
N VAL A 344 11.34 -17.64 -17.98
CA VAL A 344 10.92 -17.20 -16.64
C VAL A 344 9.41 -16.93 -16.59
N SER A 345 8.83 -17.05 -15.40
CA SER A 345 7.42 -16.67 -15.15
C SER A 345 7.21 -16.01 -13.80
N PHE A 346 6.19 -15.17 -13.66
CA PHE A 346 5.75 -14.70 -12.33
C PHE A 346 5.29 -15.86 -11.44
N GLY A 347 5.48 -15.73 -10.13
CA GLY A 347 5.03 -16.70 -9.14
C GLY A 347 3.71 -16.33 -8.44
N ASN A 348 3.36 -15.05 -8.40
CA ASN A 348 2.14 -14.54 -7.78
C ASN A 348 1.29 -13.74 -8.78
N GLY A 349 -0.03 -13.96 -8.77
CA GLY A 349 -0.97 -13.32 -9.69
C GLY A 349 -1.03 -11.79 -9.58
N ALA A 350 -0.82 -11.23 -8.39
CA ALA A 350 -0.84 -9.79 -8.13
C ALA A 350 0.43 -9.06 -8.62
N GLN A 351 1.42 -9.79 -9.14
CA GLN A 351 2.67 -9.26 -9.70
C GLN A 351 2.71 -9.38 -11.23
N VAL A 352 1.77 -10.13 -11.82
CA VAL A 352 1.75 -10.44 -13.25
C VAL A 352 1.67 -9.16 -14.08
N GLY A 353 2.43 -9.13 -15.17
CA GLY A 353 2.34 -8.10 -16.19
C GLY A 353 3.27 -6.90 -16.00
N LEU A 354 3.98 -6.83 -14.87
CA LEU A 354 5.07 -5.87 -14.66
C LEU A 354 6.27 -6.15 -15.57
N GLU A 355 7.01 -5.10 -15.93
CA GLU A 355 8.29 -5.24 -16.65
C GLU A 355 9.43 -5.51 -15.67
N LEU A 356 9.47 -6.74 -15.14
CA LEU A 356 10.36 -7.11 -14.05
C LEU A 356 11.86 -7.06 -14.41
N LEU A 357 12.22 -7.46 -15.64
CA LEU A 357 13.59 -7.59 -16.09
C LEU A 357 13.79 -6.76 -17.36
N GLN A 358 14.91 -6.04 -17.42
CA GLN A 358 15.32 -5.25 -18.57
C GLN A 358 16.79 -5.50 -18.89
N PRO A 359 17.24 -5.27 -20.14
CA PRO A 359 18.65 -5.27 -20.48
C PRO A 359 19.47 -4.38 -19.53
N ASP A 360 20.71 -4.79 -19.29
CA ASP A 360 21.67 -4.15 -18.39
C ASP A 360 21.38 -4.23 -16.89
N MET A 361 20.29 -4.88 -16.45
CA MET A 361 20.04 -5.13 -15.04
C MET A 361 20.95 -6.23 -14.48
N ASP A 362 21.56 -5.95 -13.32
CA ASP A 362 22.17 -6.98 -12.49
C ASP A 362 21.08 -7.78 -11.77
N VAL A 363 21.22 -9.11 -11.77
CA VAL A 363 20.26 -10.05 -11.19
C VAL A 363 20.96 -11.09 -10.34
N GLU A 364 20.24 -11.56 -9.33
CA GLU A 364 20.55 -12.78 -8.60
C GLU A 364 19.64 -13.91 -9.06
N ILE A 365 20.18 -15.13 -9.11
CA ILE A 365 19.40 -16.34 -9.26
C ILE A 365 19.58 -17.18 -8.00
N VAL A 366 18.52 -17.33 -7.23
CA VAL A 366 18.54 -17.94 -5.89
C VAL A 366 17.79 -19.27 -5.88
N ASN A 367 18.22 -20.19 -5.01
CA ASN A 367 17.43 -21.39 -4.75
C ASN A 367 16.11 -21.03 -4.04
N LYS A 368 14.99 -21.57 -4.50
CA LYS A 368 13.66 -21.22 -3.97
C LYS A 368 13.42 -21.58 -2.50
N ASP A 369 14.09 -22.62 -2.00
CA ASP A 369 13.80 -23.20 -0.69
C ASP A 369 14.70 -22.58 0.40
N ASN A 370 15.97 -22.35 0.12
CA ASN A 370 16.88 -21.71 1.09
C ASN A 370 17.20 -20.23 0.78
N LEU A 371 16.78 -19.70 -0.37
CA LEU A 371 16.98 -18.31 -0.81
C LEU A 371 18.46 -17.88 -0.90
N ILE A 372 19.38 -18.84 -1.04
CA ILE A 372 20.81 -18.60 -1.28
C ILE A 372 21.04 -18.39 -2.78
N ALA A 373 21.84 -17.39 -3.14
CA ALA A 373 22.23 -17.15 -4.53
C ALA A 373 23.09 -18.30 -5.08
N ASN A 374 22.62 -18.91 -6.17
CA ASN A 374 23.36 -19.88 -6.98
C ASN A 374 24.19 -19.20 -8.05
N ALA A 375 23.74 -18.03 -8.54
CA ALA A 375 24.45 -17.23 -9.52
C ALA A 375 24.14 -15.74 -9.37
N GLU A 376 25.10 -14.92 -9.78
CA GLU A 376 24.90 -13.51 -10.14
C GLU A 376 25.09 -13.40 -11.65
N ALA A 377 24.25 -12.60 -12.31
CA ALA A 377 24.31 -12.42 -13.75
C ALA A 377 23.86 -11.02 -14.14
N LYS A 378 24.14 -10.64 -15.39
CA LYS A 378 23.66 -9.40 -16.00
C LYS A 378 22.73 -9.73 -17.15
N VAL A 379 21.54 -9.12 -17.18
CA VAL A 379 20.58 -9.31 -18.27
C VAL A 379 21.10 -8.67 -19.56
N THR A 380 21.12 -9.43 -20.64
CA THR A 380 21.56 -8.95 -21.96
C THR A 380 20.40 -8.72 -22.91
N SER A 381 19.33 -9.51 -22.81
CA SER A 381 18.09 -9.27 -23.56
C SER A 381 16.88 -9.91 -22.88
N VAL A 382 15.70 -9.35 -23.14
CA VAL A 382 14.41 -9.86 -22.66
C VAL A 382 13.44 -9.90 -23.84
N SER A 383 12.85 -11.07 -24.08
CA SER A 383 11.77 -11.28 -25.04
C SER A 383 10.51 -11.67 -24.27
N ARG A 384 9.61 -10.71 -24.10
CA ARG A 384 8.35 -10.90 -23.36
C ARG A 384 7.32 -11.54 -24.28
N PHE A 385 6.75 -12.67 -23.86
CA PHE A 385 5.75 -13.39 -24.65
C PHE A 385 4.33 -12.95 -24.31
N ASN A 386 4.05 -12.72 -23.03
CA ASN A 386 2.78 -12.26 -22.54
C ASN A 386 2.94 -11.62 -21.14
N GLN A 387 1.85 -11.49 -20.40
CA GLN A 387 1.89 -10.90 -19.06
C GLN A 387 2.65 -11.74 -18.03
N GLU A 388 2.77 -13.06 -18.24
CA GLU A 388 3.31 -14.00 -17.27
C GLU A 388 4.70 -14.52 -17.65
N TYR A 389 4.98 -14.73 -18.94
CA TYR A 389 6.17 -15.43 -19.44
C TYR A 389 7.11 -14.54 -20.26
N SER A 390 8.41 -14.69 -20.01
CA SER A 390 9.49 -14.05 -20.78
C SER A 390 10.66 -15.01 -21.00
N GLU A 391 11.35 -14.88 -22.13
CA GLU A 391 12.70 -15.42 -22.31
C GLU A 391 13.73 -14.34 -21.99
N VAL A 392 14.75 -14.67 -21.20
CA VAL A 392 15.78 -13.76 -20.71
C VAL A 392 17.14 -14.34 -21.03
N ALA A 393 17.96 -13.60 -21.77
CA ALA A 393 19.37 -13.94 -21.94
C ALA A 393 20.20 -13.21 -20.90
N VAL A 394 21.20 -13.89 -20.33
CA VAL A 394 22.07 -13.32 -19.30
C VAL A 394 23.54 -13.61 -19.55
N GLU A 395 24.39 -12.73 -19.06
CA GLU A 395 25.84 -12.92 -18.94
C GLU A 395 26.17 -13.30 -17.48
N GLY A 396 26.70 -14.50 -17.26
CA GLY A 396 27.00 -15.03 -15.92
C GLY A 396 27.24 -16.54 -15.96
N ASP A 397 27.78 -17.10 -14.87
CA ASP A 397 27.92 -18.55 -14.72
C ASP A 397 26.62 -19.14 -14.17
N LEU A 398 25.93 -19.93 -14.99
CA LEU A 398 24.68 -20.60 -14.63
C LEU A 398 24.88 -22.06 -14.22
N SER A 399 26.13 -22.52 -14.01
CA SER A 399 26.45 -23.93 -13.73
C SER A 399 25.76 -24.49 -12.48
N ALA A 400 25.46 -23.64 -11.50
CA ALA A 400 24.76 -24.00 -10.27
C ALA A 400 23.24 -23.77 -10.31
N VAL A 401 22.74 -23.09 -11.35
CA VAL A 401 21.32 -22.74 -11.49
C VAL A 401 20.51 -23.97 -11.92
N LYS A 402 19.29 -24.09 -11.39
CA LYS A 402 18.35 -25.18 -11.68
C LYS A 402 16.99 -24.63 -12.09
N GLU A 403 16.22 -25.43 -12.83
CA GLU A 403 14.79 -25.14 -13.03
C GLU A 403 14.07 -25.11 -11.68
N GLY A 404 13.23 -24.11 -11.48
CA GLY A 404 12.55 -23.80 -10.23
C GLY A 404 13.30 -22.84 -9.31
N ASP A 405 14.58 -22.52 -9.59
CA ASP A 405 15.25 -21.38 -8.94
C ASP A 405 14.56 -20.07 -9.31
N LEU A 406 14.88 -19.00 -8.58
CA LEU A 406 14.21 -17.72 -8.68
C LEU A 406 15.18 -16.64 -9.15
N ILE A 407 14.80 -15.88 -10.17
CA ILE A 407 15.57 -14.73 -10.66
C ILE A 407 14.95 -13.43 -10.13
N VAL A 408 15.80 -12.48 -9.71
CA VAL A 408 15.37 -11.20 -9.16
C VAL A 408 16.35 -10.09 -9.51
N PRO A 409 15.89 -8.87 -9.87
CA PRO A 409 16.74 -7.68 -9.94
C PRO A 409 17.45 -7.38 -8.62
N SER A 410 18.76 -7.14 -8.67
CA SER A 410 19.60 -6.81 -7.50
C SER A 410 19.49 -5.33 -7.11
N ILE A 411 18.26 -4.84 -6.97
CA ILE A 411 17.94 -3.43 -6.76
C ILE A 411 17.25 -3.26 -5.40
N SER A 412 17.70 -2.29 -4.61
CA SER A 412 17.09 -1.91 -3.34
C SER A 412 17.37 -0.45 -3.00
N PRO A 413 16.47 0.24 -2.26
CA PRO A 413 16.67 1.63 -1.85
C PRO A 413 17.35 1.70 -0.48
N GLU A 414 18.11 2.76 -0.21
CA GLU A 414 18.42 3.15 1.17
C GLU A 414 17.15 3.70 1.82
N VAL A 415 16.76 3.16 2.97
CA VAL A 415 15.49 3.47 3.61
C VAL A 415 15.73 4.30 4.87
N LEU A 416 14.98 5.41 5.00
CA LEU A 416 14.88 6.18 6.23
C LEU A 416 13.40 6.38 6.57
N ILE A 417 13.00 5.89 7.73
CA ILE A 417 11.69 6.13 8.32
C ILE A 417 11.92 6.89 9.62
N LYS A 418 11.47 8.14 9.67
CA LYS A 418 11.75 9.05 10.78
C LYS A 418 10.51 9.77 11.27
N GLY A 419 10.31 9.84 12.58
CA GLY A 419 9.23 10.65 13.18
C GLY A 419 7.83 10.14 12.83
N CYS A 420 7.71 8.94 12.28
CA CYS A 420 6.44 8.40 11.79
C CYS A 420 5.65 7.76 12.92
N ARG A 421 4.32 7.77 12.80
CA ARG A 421 3.43 7.14 13.77
C ARG A 421 2.49 6.19 13.06
N LEU A 422 2.27 5.03 13.64
CA LEU A 422 1.39 4.04 13.05
C LEU A 422 0.66 3.24 14.11
N GLY A 423 -0.53 2.76 13.73
CA GLY A 423 -1.27 1.83 14.54
C GLY A 423 -2.72 1.67 14.14
N LYS A 424 -3.44 0.87 14.92
CA LYS A 424 -4.88 0.59 14.71
C LYS A 424 -5.23 -0.01 13.35
N ASN A 425 -4.23 -0.40 12.57
CA ASN A 425 -4.40 -1.06 11.29
C ASN A 425 -4.51 -2.57 11.49
N ARG A 426 -5.22 -3.22 10.58
CA ARG A 426 -4.87 -4.59 10.17
C ARG A 426 -3.72 -4.43 9.17
N ALA A 427 -2.65 -5.19 9.11
CA ALA A 427 -2.20 -6.23 10.03
C ALA A 427 -0.86 -5.82 10.68
N ARG A 428 0.26 -5.82 9.93
CA ARG A 428 1.59 -5.51 10.45
C ARG A 428 1.89 -4.01 10.38
N GLY A 429 2.98 -3.59 11.02
CA GLY A 429 3.54 -2.26 10.84
C GLY A 429 4.35 -2.18 9.56
N PHE A 430 5.65 -2.44 9.66
CA PHE A 430 6.58 -2.34 8.54
C PHE A 430 7.13 -3.70 8.12
N LEU A 431 6.95 -4.05 6.85
CA LEU A 431 7.62 -5.17 6.18
C LEU A 431 8.89 -4.66 5.49
N LEU A 432 10.04 -5.16 5.93
CA LEU A 432 11.35 -4.64 5.52
C LEU A 432 12.14 -5.68 4.73
N GLY A 433 12.26 -5.45 3.42
CA GLY A 433 13.03 -6.30 2.51
C GLY A 433 14.21 -5.62 1.83
N SER A 434 14.44 -4.32 2.05
CA SER A 434 15.58 -3.63 1.43
C SER A 434 16.91 -4.24 1.85
N ARG A 435 17.74 -4.57 0.86
CA ARG A 435 19.10 -5.07 1.08
C ARG A 435 20.14 -3.98 1.30
N LYS A 436 19.76 -2.71 1.19
CA LYS A 436 20.60 -1.57 1.60
C LYS A 436 20.31 -1.19 3.05
N SER A 437 20.95 -0.12 3.54
CA SER A 437 20.71 0.38 4.90
C SER A 437 19.25 0.80 5.07
N THR A 438 18.64 0.35 6.16
CA THR A 438 17.32 0.79 6.64
C THR A 438 17.47 1.37 8.04
N THR A 439 17.07 2.63 8.23
CA THR A 439 17.03 3.29 9.54
C THR A 439 15.59 3.61 9.90
N ILE A 440 15.15 3.17 11.07
CA ILE A 440 13.85 3.50 11.67
C ILE A 440 14.13 4.20 12.98
N GLU A 441 13.82 5.50 13.04
CA GLU A 441 14.11 6.33 14.19
C GLU A 441 12.99 7.28 14.60
N ASP A 442 12.88 7.49 15.91
CA ASP A 442 11.94 8.45 16.51
C ASP A 442 10.46 8.16 16.15
N CYS A 443 10.10 6.91 15.87
CA CYS A 443 8.75 6.50 15.47
C CYS A 443 7.92 5.96 16.65
N PHE A 444 6.60 5.97 16.47
CA PHE A 444 5.62 5.40 17.41
C PHE A 444 4.83 4.26 16.75
N PHE A 445 4.74 3.11 17.42
CA PHE A 445 4.03 1.92 16.96
C PHE A 445 2.94 1.52 17.94
N HIS A 446 1.76 1.20 17.41
CA HIS A 446 0.65 0.56 18.13
C HIS A 446 -0.11 -0.40 17.18
N THR A 447 0.50 -1.54 16.88
CA THR A 447 0.06 -2.41 15.78
C THR A 447 -0.65 -3.67 16.27
N SER A 448 -1.69 -4.09 15.53
CA SER A 448 -2.40 -5.33 15.83
C SER A 448 -1.53 -6.57 15.57
N GLY A 449 -0.73 -6.58 14.51
CA GLY A 449 0.30 -7.58 14.22
C GLY A 449 1.72 -7.17 14.63
N ALA A 450 2.72 -7.83 14.01
CA ALA A 450 4.13 -7.49 14.20
C ALA A 450 4.37 -6.04 13.77
N SER A 451 5.05 -5.25 14.61
CA SER A 451 5.37 -3.86 14.29
C SER A 451 6.45 -3.76 13.22
N ILE A 452 7.41 -4.68 13.25
CA ILE A 452 8.43 -4.83 12.21
C ILE A 452 8.51 -6.31 11.85
N LEU A 453 8.35 -6.61 10.56
CA LEU A 453 8.42 -7.97 10.03
C LEU A 453 9.50 -8.05 8.94
N LEU A 454 10.40 -9.01 9.09
CA LEU A 454 11.41 -9.35 8.08
C LEU A 454 10.89 -10.57 7.31
N GLU A 455 10.26 -10.33 6.17
CA GLU A 455 9.51 -11.34 5.42
C GLU A 455 9.82 -11.25 3.93
N GLY A 456 9.95 -12.41 3.29
CA GLY A 456 10.08 -12.56 1.85
C GLY A 456 10.29 -14.02 1.50
N ASP A 457 9.61 -14.52 0.48
CA ASP A 457 9.53 -15.94 0.19
C ASP A 457 9.55 -16.26 -1.30
N GLY A 458 9.83 -17.53 -1.61
CA GLY A 458 9.93 -18.05 -2.97
C GLY A 458 8.80 -19.00 -3.38
N TYR A 459 7.64 -18.96 -2.69
CA TYR A 459 6.63 -20.02 -2.80
C TYR A 459 5.17 -19.59 -2.68
N TYR A 460 4.87 -18.40 -2.17
CA TYR A 460 3.53 -17.86 -2.03
C TYR A 460 3.47 -16.41 -2.49
N TRP A 461 4.17 -15.50 -1.79
CA TRP A 461 4.21 -14.10 -2.18
C TRP A 461 5.21 -13.83 -3.30
N TYR A 462 6.27 -14.63 -3.39
CA TYR A 462 7.35 -14.39 -4.37
C TYR A 462 7.96 -12.98 -4.20
N GLU A 463 8.06 -12.52 -2.96
CA GLU A 463 8.62 -11.22 -2.61
C GLU A 463 10.06 -11.40 -2.11
N GLN A 464 11.00 -10.73 -2.77
CA GLN A 464 12.39 -10.71 -2.36
C GLN A 464 12.61 -9.72 -1.22
N ALA A 465 13.18 -10.24 -0.14
CA ALA A 465 13.61 -9.49 1.03
C ALA A 465 15.03 -9.92 1.45
N GLY A 466 15.24 -10.15 2.74
CA GLY A 466 16.56 -10.47 3.29
C GLY A 466 17.38 -9.20 3.55
N PRO A 467 16.88 -8.30 4.43
CA PRO A 467 17.58 -7.07 4.77
C PRO A 467 18.97 -7.32 5.32
N ARG A 468 19.91 -6.43 4.99
CA ARG A 468 21.35 -6.63 5.26
C ARG A 468 21.95 -5.65 6.26
N ASN A 469 21.23 -4.58 6.60
CA ASN A 469 21.67 -3.58 7.55
C ASN A 469 20.46 -2.78 8.04
N VAL A 470 19.94 -3.11 9.22
CA VAL A 470 18.74 -2.47 9.79
C VAL A 470 19.07 -1.89 11.15
N THR A 471 18.81 -0.60 11.33
CA THR A 471 18.89 0.09 12.62
C THR A 471 17.50 0.53 13.06
N ILE A 472 17.07 0.07 14.23
CA ILE A 472 15.79 0.38 14.88
C ILE A 472 16.14 1.08 16.18
N ARG A 473 16.00 2.41 16.24
CA ARG A 473 16.42 3.18 17.39
C ARG A 473 15.48 4.28 17.84
N ASN A 474 15.48 4.60 19.13
CA ASN A 474 14.70 5.71 19.69
C ASN A 474 13.18 5.63 19.39
N ASN A 475 12.66 4.43 19.12
CA ASN A 475 11.23 4.25 18.83
C ASN A 475 10.46 3.91 20.10
N THR A 476 9.16 4.18 20.09
CA THR A 476 8.23 3.70 21.12
C THR A 476 7.29 2.65 20.52
N PHE A 477 7.28 1.46 21.11
CA PHE A 477 6.35 0.38 20.77
C PHE A 477 5.34 0.25 21.91
N SER A 478 4.09 0.67 21.69
CA SER A 478 3.04 0.66 22.71
C SER A 478 1.99 -0.38 22.40
N ASP A 479 1.89 -1.37 23.27
CA ASP A 479 0.84 -2.39 23.29
C ASP A 479 0.70 -3.16 21.98
N CYS A 480 1.77 -3.32 21.21
CA CYS A 480 1.75 -4.01 19.92
C CYS A 480 1.43 -5.52 20.05
N MET A 481 1.16 -6.18 18.92
CA MET A 481 0.88 -7.63 18.84
C MET A 481 -0.42 -8.08 19.54
N TYR A 482 -1.39 -7.17 19.66
CA TYR A 482 -2.67 -7.42 20.34
C TYR A 482 -3.74 -8.12 19.47
N GLY A 483 -3.59 -8.08 18.15
CA GLY A 483 -4.52 -8.64 17.17
C GLY A 483 -4.32 -10.15 16.94
N ALA A 484 -4.68 -10.61 15.73
CA ALA A 484 -4.61 -12.03 15.38
C ALA A 484 -3.19 -12.61 15.52
N TRP A 485 -3.11 -13.85 16.02
CA TRP A 485 -1.85 -14.57 16.16
C TRP A 485 -1.14 -14.87 14.82
N THR A 486 -1.88 -14.83 13.72
CA THR A 486 -1.37 -15.08 12.38
C THR A 486 -0.72 -13.84 11.76
N TRP A 487 -0.87 -12.65 12.36
CA TRP A 487 -0.31 -11.40 11.84
C TRP A 487 1.10 -11.09 12.36
N GLY A 488 1.77 -12.06 12.99
CA GLY A 488 3.12 -11.89 13.49
C GLY A 488 3.42 -12.86 14.63
N SER A 489 4.69 -12.92 15.03
CA SER A 489 5.14 -13.87 16.06
C SER A 489 5.80 -13.20 17.28
N ALA A 490 6.07 -11.90 17.18
CA ALA A 490 6.63 -10.99 18.18
C ALA A 490 6.51 -9.54 17.66
N VAL A 491 6.81 -8.53 18.50
CA VAL A 491 6.82 -7.11 18.09
C VAL A 491 7.76 -6.88 16.91
N ILE A 492 8.96 -7.47 16.96
CA ILE A 492 9.92 -7.53 15.85
C ILE A 492 10.13 -9.00 15.51
N ALA A 493 9.81 -9.40 14.28
CA ALA A 493 9.82 -10.81 13.91
C ALA A 493 10.35 -11.08 12.51
N SER A 494 10.83 -12.31 12.29
CA SER A 494 10.93 -12.90 10.94
C SER A 494 9.58 -13.53 10.56
N GLY A 495 9.10 -13.24 9.35
CA GLY A 495 7.86 -13.79 8.77
C GLY A 495 8.12 -15.04 7.91
N ALA A 496 7.46 -15.17 6.76
CA ALA A 496 7.84 -16.13 5.72
C ALA A 496 9.28 -15.87 5.22
N GLY A 497 9.96 -16.95 4.85
CA GLY A 497 11.40 -16.96 4.58
C GLY A 497 11.90 -18.33 4.17
N PRO A 498 13.23 -18.58 4.24
CA PRO A 498 13.83 -19.85 3.88
C PRO A 498 13.17 -21.05 4.60
N ARG A 499 12.87 -22.10 3.83
CA ARG A 499 12.30 -23.37 4.29
C ARG A 499 13.36 -24.42 4.62
N SER A 500 14.56 -24.31 4.07
CA SER A 500 15.72 -25.17 4.39
C SER A 500 16.99 -24.35 4.63
N ASP A 501 18.02 -24.98 5.19
CA ASP A 501 19.38 -24.43 5.34
C ASP A 501 19.40 -23.02 5.95
N ARG A 502 18.54 -22.78 6.95
CA ARG A 502 18.27 -21.45 7.49
C ARG A 502 19.52 -20.78 8.07
N LEU A 503 20.38 -21.55 8.73
CA LEU A 503 21.59 -21.03 9.35
C LEU A 503 22.62 -20.59 8.29
N GLU A 504 22.73 -21.37 7.21
CA GLU A 504 23.59 -21.10 6.05
C GLU A 504 23.07 -19.94 5.22
N SER A 505 21.75 -19.90 5.02
CA SER A 505 21.05 -18.86 4.26
C SER A 505 21.36 -17.47 4.82
N ALA A 506 21.28 -17.33 6.15
CA ALA A 506 21.47 -16.05 6.82
C ALA A 506 20.72 -14.93 6.07
N TYR A 507 19.43 -15.19 5.80
CA TYR A 507 18.60 -14.36 4.94
C TYR A 507 18.54 -12.92 5.46
N ASN A 508 18.45 -12.75 6.78
CA ASN A 508 18.51 -11.46 7.44
C ASN A 508 19.91 -11.22 8.01
N ARG A 509 20.47 -10.02 7.87
CA ARG A 509 21.81 -9.69 8.38
C ARG A 509 21.87 -8.31 9.03
N ASN A 510 22.72 -8.19 10.05
CA ASN A 510 23.08 -6.94 10.74
C ASN A 510 21.86 -6.13 11.22
N LEU A 511 21.17 -6.66 12.22
CA LEU A 511 20.09 -5.96 12.92
C LEU A 511 20.66 -5.27 14.17
N LEU A 512 20.37 -3.97 14.33
CA LEU A 512 20.67 -3.21 15.54
C LEU A 512 19.37 -2.64 16.11
N ILE A 513 19.01 -3.07 17.32
CA ILE A 513 17.81 -2.64 18.04
C ILE A 513 18.26 -1.95 19.33
N GLU A 514 18.24 -0.61 19.36
CA GLU A 514 18.80 0.14 20.47
C GLU A 514 17.99 1.35 20.93
N ASN A 515 18.05 1.69 22.21
CA ASN A 515 17.43 2.90 22.77
C ASN A 515 15.91 3.01 22.51
N ASN A 516 15.22 1.90 22.29
CA ASN A 516 13.77 1.89 22.12
C ASN A 516 13.07 1.73 23.47
N HIS A 517 11.83 2.20 23.53
CA HIS A 517 10.93 2.00 24.66
C HIS A 517 9.81 1.04 24.25
N PHE A 518 9.71 -0.09 24.96
CA PHE A 518 8.71 -1.12 24.74
C PHE A 518 7.72 -1.17 25.90
N ILE A 519 6.46 -0.90 25.61
CA ILE A 519 5.34 -1.02 26.54
C ILE A 519 4.54 -2.24 26.08
N LEU A 520 4.79 -3.40 26.68
CA LEU A 520 4.37 -4.69 26.16
C LEU A 520 3.08 -5.19 26.80
N THR A 521 2.15 -5.68 25.97
CA THR A 521 1.04 -6.55 26.41
C THR A 521 1.31 -8.02 26.11
N ASP A 522 2.04 -8.30 25.03
CA ASP A 522 2.56 -9.61 24.65
C ASP A 522 4.04 -9.68 25.04
N PRO A 523 4.50 -10.70 25.78
CA PRO A 523 5.88 -10.74 26.24
C PRO A 523 6.91 -10.93 25.12
N ARG A 524 6.51 -11.30 23.91
CA ARG A 524 7.42 -11.61 22.80
C ARG A 524 7.87 -10.33 22.10
N LEU A 525 9.04 -9.84 22.47
CA LEU A 525 9.65 -8.67 21.85
C LEU A 525 10.31 -9.04 20.51
N LEU A 526 11.13 -10.09 20.50
CA LEU A 526 11.91 -10.49 19.32
C LEU A 526 11.67 -11.97 19.01
N ASN A 527 11.35 -12.28 17.75
CA ASN A 527 11.33 -13.66 17.25
C ASN A 527 11.93 -13.75 15.85
N ILE A 528 13.20 -14.12 15.77
CA ILE A 528 13.96 -14.12 14.51
C ILE A 528 14.50 -15.50 14.18
N TYR A 529 14.62 -15.76 12.88
CA TYR A 529 15.35 -16.92 12.37
C TYR A 529 16.14 -16.58 11.10
N SER A 530 17.07 -17.47 10.71
CA SER A 530 17.95 -17.25 9.56
C SER A 530 18.62 -15.87 9.61
N THR A 531 19.05 -15.47 10.81
CA THR A 531 19.60 -14.13 11.05
C THR A 531 21.07 -14.22 11.44
N ASP A 532 21.88 -13.39 10.77
CA ASP A 532 23.30 -13.30 11.02
C ASP A 532 23.67 -11.90 11.49
N SER A 533 24.09 -11.80 12.75
CA SER A 533 24.31 -10.54 13.49
C SER A 533 23.01 -9.84 13.86
N CYS A 534 22.68 -9.88 15.16
CA CYS A 534 21.62 -9.08 15.76
C CYS A 534 22.10 -8.58 17.13
N VAL A 535 22.03 -7.27 17.35
CA VAL A 535 22.40 -6.61 18.61
C VAL A 535 21.18 -5.92 19.18
N VAL A 536 20.79 -6.31 20.39
CA VAL A 536 19.76 -5.67 21.20
C VAL A 536 20.44 -5.05 22.41
N ARG A 537 20.37 -3.72 22.55
CA ARG A 537 21.08 -3.00 23.62
C ARG A 537 20.37 -1.72 24.06
N ASN A 538 20.55 -1.31 25.31
CA ASN A 538 20.00 -0.05 25.84
C ASN A 538 18.48 0.16 25.60
N ASN A 539 17.67 -0.90 25.54
CA ASN A 539 16.21 -0.76 25.40
C ASN A 539 15.55 -0.75 26.79
N SER A 540 14.45 -0.01 26.93
CA SER A 540 13.61 -0.02 28.14
C SER A 540 12.34 -0.81 27.88
N ILE A 541 11.95 -1.64 28.85
CA ILE A 541 10.81 -2.55 28.72
C ILE A 541 9.93 -2.42 29.95
N GLU A 542 8.65 -2.14 29.75
CA GLU A 542 7.61 -2.19 30.76
C GLU A 542 6.43 -3.01 30.28
N PHE A 543 5.62 -3.51 31.21
CA PHE A 543 4.44 -4.29 30.91
C PHE A 543 3.18 -3.49 31.19
N SER A 544 2.28 -3.51 30.21
CA SER A 544 1.00 -2.84 30.25
C SER A 544 -0.12 -3.80 30.68
N SER A 545 -1.24 -3.22 31.08
CA SER A 545 -2.50 -3.92 31.36
C SER A 545 -3.65 -3.43 30.46
N THR A 546 -3.32 -2.74 29.35
CA THR A 546 -4.28 -2.22 28.36
C THR A 546 -5.16 -3.34 27.80
N TYR A 547 -4.57 -4.50 27.48
CA TYR A 547 -5.32 -5.69 27.03
C TYR A 547 -5.31 -6.79 28.09
N PRO A 548 -6.29 -7.73 28.03
CA PRO A 548 -6.35 -8.85 28.95
C PRO A 548 -5.07 -9.69 28.92
N LYS A 549 -4.68 -10.22 30.09
CA LYS A 549 -3.63 -11.24 30.15
C LYS A 549 -4.11 -12.50 29.46
N ASP A 550 -3.40 -12.89 28.39
CA ASP A 550 -3.67 -14.12 27.67
C ASP A 550 -2.89 -15.29 28.28
N PRO A 551 -3.54 -16.39 28.71
CA PRO A 551 -2.85 -17.60 29.16
C PRO A 551 -1.87 -18.17 28.11
N VAL A 552 -2.06 -17.88 26.82
CA VAL A 552 -1.14 -18.27 25.74
C VAL A 552 0.25 -17.61 25.91
N HIS A 553 0.35 -16.53 26.68
CA HIS A 553 1.61 -15.87 27.02
C HIS A 553 2.41 -16.60 28.10
N GLU A 554 1.80 -17.51 28.87
CA GLU A 554 2.51 -18.25 29.92
C GLU A 554 3.64 -19.11 29.32
N GLY A 555 4.85 -18.93 29.83
CA GLY A 555 6.04 -19.65 29.38
C GLY A 555 6.61 -19.20 28.02
N LYS A 556 6.08 -18.12 27.41
CA LYS A 556 6.69 -17.52 26.21
C LYS A 556 7.95 -16.74 26.58
N GLU A 557 9.03 -16.99 25.85
CA GLU A 557 10.27 -16.25 25.96
C GLU A 557 10.17 -14.89 25.27
N MET A 558 10.80 -13.88 25.85
CA MET A 558 10.83 -12.51 25.30
C MET A 558 11.67 -12.39 24.03
N PHE A 559 12.77 -13.16 23.97
CA PHE A 559 13.69 -13.19 22.85
C PHE A 559 13.80 -14.63 22.35
N ILE A 560 13.31 -14.87 21.14
CA ILE A 560 13.32 -16.17 20.48
C ILE A 560 14.24 -16.06 19.27
N THR A 561 15.28 -16.90 19.22
CA THR A 561 16.21 -16.95 18.09
C THR A 561 16.39 -18.38 17.64
N LYS A 562 16.25 -18.65 16.34
CA LYS A 562 16.40 -19.99 15.75
C LYS A 562 17.29 -19.93 14.52
N ASP A 563 18.13 -20.95 14.31
CA ASP A 563 18.98 -21.05 13.11
C ASP A 563 19.72 -19.74 12.77
N SER A 564 20.26 -19.10 13.80
CA SER A 564 20.81 -17.74 13.76
C SER A 564 22.16 -17.70 14.48
N ARG A 565 23.03 -16.76 14.12
CA ARG A 565 24.39 -16.63 14.69
C ARG A 565 24.73 -15.18 14.98
N ARG A 566 25.69 -14.98 15.90
CA ARG A 566 26.16 -13.66 16.35
C ARG A 566 25.02 -12.80 16.92
N ILE A 567 24.20 -13.40 17.76
CA ILE A 567 23.12 -12.72 18.48
C ILE A 567 23.68 -12.23 19.82
N HIS A 568 23.54 -10.94 20.09
CA HIS A 568 23.93 -10.30 21.33
C HIS A 568 22.75 -9.53 21.91
N ILE A 569 22.26 -9.96 23.07
CA ILE A 569 21.19 -9.30 23.81
C ILE A 569 21.81 -8.85 25.12
N GLU A 570 21.91 -7.53 25.30
CA GLU A 570 22.34 -6.92 26.56
C GLU A 570 21.29 -7.17 27.65
N GLN A 571 21.76 -7.40 28.88
CA GLN A 571 20.89 -7.71 30.02
C GLN A 571 20.11 -6.51 30.53
#